data_AF-A0A3Q4BMF0-F1
#
_entry.id   AF-A0A3Q4BMF0-F1
#
_cell.length_a   1.000
_cell.length_b   1.000
_cell.length_c   1.000
_cell.angle_alpha   90.00
_cell.angle_beta   90.00
_cell.angle_gamma   90.00
#
_symmetry.space_group_name_H-M   'P 1'
#
loop_
_entity.id
_entity.type
_entity.pdbx_description
1 polymer ?
#
loop_
_entity_poly.entity_id
_entity_poly.type
_entity_poly.pdbx_seq_one_letter_code
_entity_poly.pdbx_strand_id
1 'polypeptide(L)'
;MRSPEPSSPSTAEALLHGHNNNGCPNSPGAPASNYALTLTHTHIHIQRLSPRPGKEARLLLPLSELVGCSCPRAPAPPLLVLYWYPPGKRRKGVSRRRQVRAYLAESRPEAERWSAAVQCLLREVTVTADTEFSRSLLPRPRRLLLLVNPFSGRGQAMQWCQTHILPMIREANISYNLIQTERQNHARELIREISLQEWDGIIIVSGDGLLHEVINGLMERPDWEQAIKVPVGILPCGSGNALAGSINHNAG
;
A
#
# COMPACT_ATOMS: atom_id res chain seq x y z
N MET A 1 13.70 -24.76 -29.27
CA MET A 1 14.08 -23.34 -29.37
C MET A 1 14.14 -22.77 -27.96
N ARG A 2 15.33 -22.44 -27.45
CA ARG A 2 15.48 -21.75 -26.17
C ARG A 2 14.92 -20.33 -26.33
N SER A 3 14.02 -19.94 -25.44
CA SER A 3 13.60 -18.54 -25.27
C SER A 3 14.85 -17.67 -25.04
N PRO A 4 14.92 -16.46 -25.61
CA PRO A 4 16.06 -15.58 -25.39
C PRO A 4 16.17 -15.22 -23.91
N GLU A 5 17.40 -15.24 -23.38
CA GLU A 5 17.68 -14.74 -22.03
C GLU A 5 17.26 -13.27 -21.94
N PRO A 6 16.60 -12.83 -20.85
CA PRO A 6 16.23 -11.43 -20.69
C PRO A 6 17.50 -10.60 -20.51
N SER A 7 17.80 -9.80 -21.53
CA SER A 7 18.90 -8.83 -21.56
C SER A 7 18.93 -7.96 -20.30
N SER A 8 20.13 -7.55 -19.89
CA SER A 8 20.31 -6.44 -18.95
C SER A 8 19.47 -5.25 -19.42
N PRO A 9 18.75 -4.55 -18.52
CA PRO A 9 18.01 -3.37 -18.94
C PRO A 9 19.05 -2.36 -19.44
N SER A 10 18.79 -1.74 -20.58
CA SER A 10 19.64 -0.65 -21.05
C SER A 10 19.65 0.44 -19.96
N THR A 11 20.79 1.08 -19.75
CA THR A 11 20.98 2.17 -18.78
C THR A 11 20.02 3.36 -18.99
N ALA A 12 19.29 3.40 -20.11
CA ALA A 12 18.34 4.45 -20.48
C ALA A 12 16.97 4.37 -19.76
N GLU A 13 16.61 3.24 -19.14
CA GLU A 13 15.31 3.07 -18.44
C GLU A 13 15.44 3.12 -16.91
N ALA A 14 16.66 3.23 -16.39
CA ALA A 14 16.93 3.22 -14.95
C ALA A 14 16.73 4.62 -14.36
N LEU A 15 15.80 4.74 -13.41
CA LEU A 15 15.55 5.95 -12.63
C LEU A 15 16.47 6.06 -11.43
N LEU A 16 16.78 4.93 -10.80
CA LEU A 16 17.67 4.88 -9.64
C LEU A 16 18.39 3.54 -9.59
N HIS A 17 19.69 3.57 -9.32
CA HIS A 17 20.54 2.37 -9.19
C HIS A 17 21.40 2.46 -7.93
N GLY A 18 21.59 1.34 -7.24
CA GLY A 18 22.31 1.29 -5.97
C GLY A 18 22.63 -0.14 -5.52
N HIS A 19 23.61 -0.26 -4.63
CA HIS A 19 24.07 -1.53 -4.07
C HIS A 19 23.63 -1.67 -2.61
N ASN A 20 22.81 -2.69 -2.32
CA ASN A 20 22.26 -2.89 -0.99
C ASN A 20 22.52 -4.32 -0.49
N ASN A 21 22.73 -4.46 0.81
CA ASN A 21 22.87 -5.77 1.45
C ASN A 21 21.51 -6.26 1.96
N ASN A 22 21.20 -7.55 1.88
CA ASN A 22 19.92 -8.03 2.44
C ASN A 22 19.97 -8.15 3.96
N GLY A 23 19.03 -7.48 4.63
CA GLY A 23 18.73 -7.67 6.05
C GLY A 23 17.36 -8.32 6.19
N CYS A 24 17.22 -9.60 5.82
CA CYS A 24 15.95 -10.31 5.95
C CYS A 24 15.52 -10.35 7.43
N PRO A 25 14.40 -9.74 7.84
CA PRO A 25 13.97 -9.75 9.25
C PRO A 25 13.48 -11.13 9.71
N ASN A 26 13.18 -12.05 8.79
CA ASN A 26 12.66 -13.39 9.10
C ASN A 26 13.74 -14.48 9.21
N SER A 27 15.03 -14.15 9.13
CA SER A 27 16.11 -15.14 9.19
C SER A 27 17.40 -14.52 9.74
N PRO A 28 17.51 -14.36 11.07
CA PRO A 28 18.77 -13.93 11.69
C PRO A 28 19.82 -15.04 11.48
N GLY A 29 20.82 -14.78 10.62
CA GLY A 29 21.90 -15.72 10.32
C GLY A 29 22.07 -16.12 8.84
N ALA A 30 21.25 -15.58 7.92
CA ALA A 30 21.51 -15.77 6.48
C ALA A 30 22.73 -14.93 6.05
N PRO A 31 23.66 -15.46 5.22
CA PRO A 31 24.84 -14.71 4.79
C PRO A 31 24.41 -13.46 4.02
N ALA A 32 24.99 -12.31 4.41
CA ALA A 32 24.83 -11.04 3.72
C ALA A 32 25.05 -11.26 2.24
N SER A 33 23.98 -11.18 1.48
CA SER A 33 24.03 -11.28 0.03
C SER A 33 23.94 -9.86 -0.49
N ASN A 34 24.91 -9.46 -1.30
CA ASN A 34 24.93 -8.15 -1.91
C ASN A 34 23.98 -8.17 -3.11
N TYR A 35 23.11 -7.18 -3.20
CA TYR A 35 22.16 -7.00 -4.28
C TYR A 35 22.39 -5.66 -4.95
N ALA A 36 22.31 -5.62 -6.27
CA ALA A 36 22.10 -4.40 -7.02
C ALA A 36 20.59 -4.20 -7.22
N LEU A 37 20.08 -3.04 -6.83
CA LEU A 37 18.70 -2.62 -7.05
C LEU A 37 18.68 -1.63 -8.22
N THR A 38 17.74 -1.79 -9.15
CA THR A 38 17.46 -0.81 -10.20
C THR A 38 15.97 -0.53 -10.24
N LEU A 39 15.59 0.74 -10.07
CA LEU A 39 14.22 1.21 -10.19
C LEU A 39 13.97 1.67 -11.62
N THR A 40 12.89 1.21 -12.23
CA THR A 40 12.34 1.73 -13.49
C THR A 40 10.92 2.23 -13.25
N HIS A 41 10.28 2.85 -14.24
CA HIS A 41 8.89 3.30 -14.11
C HIS A 41 7.88 2.18 -13.85
N THR A 42 8.23 0.92 -14.13
CA THR A 42 7.30 -0.21 -14.04
C THR A 42 7.76 -1.32 -13.11
N HIS A 43 9.06 -1.45 -12.84
CA HIS A 43 9.62 -2.57 -12.09
C HIS A 43 10.74 -2.15 -11.13
N ILE A 44 10.92 -2.96 -10.09
CA ILE A 44 12.15 -3.00 -9.31
C ILE A 44 12.92 -4.25 -9.73
N HIS A 45 14.09 -4.03 -10.33
CA HIS A 45 15.02 -5.09 -10.71
C HIS A 45 15.97 -5.35 -9.55
N ILE A 46 16.07 -6.60 -9.14
CA ILE A 46 16.91 -7.01 -8.02
C ILE A 46 17.87 -8.07 -8.53
N GLN A 47 19.16 -7.74 -8.58
CA GLN A 47 20.21 -8.63 -9.05
C GLN A 47 21.10 -9.01 -7.88
N ARG A 48 21.27 -10.32 -7.65
CA ARG A 48 22.19 -10.82 -6.64
C ARG A 48 23.61 -10.85 -7.22
N LEU A 49 24.55 -10.18 -6.56
CA LEU A 49 25.93 -10.05 -7.05
C LEU A 49 26.75 -11.34 -6.85
N SER A 50 26.37 -12.17 -5.87
CA SER A 50 26.97 -13.48 -5.60
C SER A 50 25.90 -14.58 -5.54
N PRO A 51 25.41 -15.08 -6.69
CA PRO A 51 24.39 -16.10 -6.76
C PRO A 51 24.93 -17.48 -6.34
N ARG A 52 24.13 -18.24 -5.59
CA ARG A 52 24.41 -19.67 -5.35
C ARG A 52 24.06 -20.46 -6.63
N PRO A 53 24.82 -21.51 -6.97
CA PRO A 53 24.51 -22.34 -8.13
C PRO A 53 23.07 -22.88 -8.04
N GLY A 54 22.30 -22.72 -9.13
CA GLY A 54 20.92 -23.22 -9.24
C GLY A 54 19.81 -22.29 -8.71
N LYS A 55 20.12 -21.08 -8.23
CA LYS A 55 19.09 -20.07 -7.89
C LYS A 55 19.09 -18.92 -8.88
N GLU A 56 17.89 -18.45 -9.23
CA GLU A 56 17.71 -17.26 -10.07
C GLU A 56 18.51 -16.08 -9.51
N ALA A 57 19.41 -15.54 -10.33
CA ALA A 57 20.27 -14.43 -9.96
C ALA A 57 19.54 -13.08 -10.03
N ARG A 58 18.40 -13.01 -10.74
CA ARG A 58 17.65 -11.79 -11.01
C ARG A 58 16.18 -11.99 -10.67
N LEU A 59 15.60 -11.00 -10.01
CA LEU A 59 14.19 -10.95 -9.66
C LEU A 59 13.60 -9.65 -10.21
N LEU A 60 12.48 -9.77 -10.93
CA LEU A 60 11.75 -8.67 -11.54
C LEU A 60 10.42 -8.49 -10.83
N LEU A 61 10.18 -7.31 -10.28
CA LEU A 61 9.08 -7.09 -9.35
C LEU A 61 8.26 -5.91 -9.82
N PRO A 62 7.03 -6.15 -10.29
CA PRO A 62 6.22 -5.11 -10.88
C PRO A 62 5.76 -4.13 -9.80
N LEU A 63 5.84 -2.83 -10.10
CA LEU A 63 5.34 -1.78 -9.22
C LEU A 63 3.82 -1.84 -9.05
N SER A 64 3.10 -2.44 -10.00
CA SER A 64 1.65 -2.69 -9.89
C SER A 64 1.26 -3.63 -8.75
N GLU A 65 2.21 -4.36 -8.17
CA GLU A 65 1.99 -5.23 -7.00
C GLU A 65 2.59 -4.66 -5.71
N LEU A 66 3.28 -3.53 -5.80
CA LEU A 66 3.89 -2.82 -4.69
C LEU A 66 2.87 -1.86 -4.08
N VAL A 67 2.62 -2.04 -2.78
CA VAL A 67 1.68 -1.19 -2.03
C VAL A 67 2.39 0.02 -1.44
N GLY A 68 3.63 -0.15 -1.00
CA GLY A 68 4.40 0.96 -0.45
C GLY A 68 5.76 0.54 0.09
N CYS A 69 6.45 1.51 0.68
CA CYS A 69 7.78 1.33 1.25
C CYS A 69 7.94 2.13 2.54
N SER A 70 8.87 1.71 3.40
CA SER A 70 9.21 2.45 4.61
C SER A 70 10.71 2.43 4.88
N CYS A 71 11.15 3.45 5.61
CA CYS A 71 12.50 3.55 6.16
C CYS A 71 12.41 3.64 7.68
N PRO A 72 12.69 2.56 8.41
CA PRO A 72 12.68 2.57 9.88
C PRO A 72 13.64 3.64 10.42
N ARG A 73 13.18 4.44 11.38
CA ARG A 73 14.00 5.48 12.03
C ARG A 73 15.02 4.86 12.99
N ALA A 74 16.02 5.64 13.40
CA ALA A 74 16.96 5.24 14.44
C ALA A 74 16.19 4.77 15.71
N PRO A 75 16.66 3.72 16.40
CA PRO A 75 17.97 3.05 16.30
C PRO A 75 18.06 1.94 15.24
N ALA A 76 17.00 1.68 14.47
CA ALA A 76 17.03 0.63 13.44
C ALA A 76 18.06 0.96 12.34
N PRO A 77 18.68 -0.04 11.68
CA PRO A 77 19.64 0.18 10.59
C PRO A 77 19.00 0.91 9.39
N PRO A 78 19.81 1.50 8.48
CA PRO A 78 19.33 2.20 7.29
C PRO A 78 18.73 1.21 6.27
N LEU A 79 17.49 0.80 6.52
CA LEU A 79 16.77 -0.17 5.70
C LEU A 79 15.78 0.54 4.76
N LEU A 80 15.74 0.08 3.51
CA LEU A 80 14.61 0.22 2.61
C LEU A 80 13.73 -1.02 2.75
N VAL A 81 12.51 -0.86 3.27
CA VAL A 81 11.53 -1.93 3.38
C VAL A 81 10.46 -1.74 2.31
N LEU A 82 10.16 -2.80 1.55
CA LEU A 82 9.18 -2.84 0.48
C LEU A 82 8.05 -3.82 0.84
N TYR A 83 6.80 -3.41 0.61
CA TYR A 83 5.59 -4.17 0.93
C TYR A 83 4.85 -4.57 -0.34
N TRP A 84 4.82 -5.87 -0.68
CA TRP A 84 4.13 -6.37 -1.88
C TRP A 84 2.94 -7.25 -1.55
N TYR A 85 1.99 -7.26 -2.49
CA TYR A 85 0.80 -8.08 -2.44
C TYR A 85 0.58 -8.78 -3.79
N PRO A 86 1.49 -9.68 -4.21
CA PRO A 86 1.35 -10.43 -5.46
C PRO A 86 0.14 -11.36 -5.44
N PRO A 87 -0.46 -11.65 -6.60
CA PRO A 87 -1.52 -12.65 -6.73
C PRO A 87 -0.99 -14.03 -6.34
N GLY A 88 -1.74 -14.71 -5.49
CA GLY A 88 -1.47 -16.06 -5.02
C GLY A 88 -1.98 -17.10 -6.01
N LYS A 89 -1.30 -18.25 -6.06
CA LYS A 89 -1.70 -19.42 -6.86
C LYS A 89 -2.87 -20.13 -6.18
N ARG A 90 -4.12 -19.71 -6.42
CA ARG A 90 -5.33 -20.45 -6.00
C ARG A 90 -6.21 -20.80 -7.20
N ARG A 91 -6.93 -21.93 -7.07
CA ARG A 91 -7.83 -22.47 -8.11
C ARG A 91 -9.14 -21.67 -8.31
N LYS A 92 -9.53 -20.81 -7.35
CA LYS A 92 -10.69 -19.90 -7.46
C LYS A 92 -10.40 -18.59 -6.74
N GLY A 93 -10.63 -17.47 -7.44
CA GLY A 93 -10.42 -16.10 -6.95
C GLY A 93 -8.96 -15.65 -6.90
N VAL A 94 -8.74 -14.34 -6.92
CA VAL A 94 -7.42 -13.72 -6.79
C VAL A 94 -7.18 -13.42 -5.30
N SER A 95 -6.42 -14.28 -4.61
CA SER A 95 -5.99 -14.02 -3.24
C SER A 95 -4.58 -13.44 -3.26
N ARG A 96 -4.37 -12.25 -2.71
CA ARG A 96 -3.03 -11.65 -2.63
C ARG A 96 -2.34 -12.03 -1.33
N ARG A 97 -1.02 -12.28 -1.36
CA ARG A 97 -0.23 -12.62 -0.18
C ARG A 97 0.80 -11.55 0.12
N ARG A 98 0.76 -10.99 1.32
CA ARG A 98 1.76 -10.01 1.80
C ARG A 98 3.18 -10.58 1.73
N GLN A 99 4.10 -9.85 1.12
CA GLN A 99 5.53 -10.17 1.06
C GLN A 99 6.38 -8.99 1.58
N VAL A 100 7.15 -9.33 2.61
CA VAL A 100 8.22 -8.59 3.32
C VAL A 100 9.58 -8.52 2.64
N ARG A 101 10.07 -7.41 2.06
CA ARG A 101 11.50 -7.34 1.67
C ARG A 101 12.21 -6.13 2.26
N ALA A 102 13.40 -6.35 2.82
CA ALA A 102 14.20 -5.30 3.44
C ALA A 102 15.64 -5.32 2.89
N TYR A 103 16.12 -4.14 2.49
CA TYR A 103 17.43 -3.94 1.89
C TYR A 103 18.19 -2.90 2.70
N LEU A 104 19.35 -3.27 3.22
CA LEU A 104 20.29 -2.39 3.91
C LEU A 104 20.98 -1.49 2.89
N ALA A 105 20.72 -0.19 2.98
CA ALA A 105 21.43 0.84 2.24
C ALA A 105 22.77 1.17 2.90
N GLU A 106 23.68 1.81 2.17
CA GLU A 106 24.98 2.25 2.70
C GLU A 106 24.79 3.36 3.74
N SER A 107 23.78 4.20 3.56
CA SER A 107 23.44 5.29 4.46
C SER A 107 21.94 5.51 4.63
N ARG A 108 21.54 6.20 5.70
CA ARG A 108 20.13 6.55 5.94
C ARG A 108 19.57 7.51 4.89
N PRO A 109 20.29 8.58 4.47
CA PRO A 109 19.85 9.43 3.37
C PRO A 109 19.63 8.65 2.07
N GLU A 110 20.45 7.62 1.81
CA GLU A 110 20.25 6.76 0.64
C GLU A 110 18.97 5.93 0.76
N ALA A 111 18.71 5.30 1.91
CA ALA A 111 17.45 4.59 2.14
C ALA A 111 16.23 5.52 1.95
N GLU A 112 16.31 6.75 2.47
CA GLU A 112 15.27 7.76 2.32
C GLU A 112 15.08 8.21 0.86
N ARG A 113 16.18 8.38 0.11
CA ARG A 113 16.16 8.67 -1.34
C ARG A 113 15.43 7.57 -2.11
N TRP A 114 15.75 6.30 -1.83
CA TRP A 114 15.06 5.16 -2.44
C TRP A 114 13.57 5.13 -2.10
N SER A 115 13.22 5.36 -0.83
CA SER A 115 11.82 5.42 -0.40
C SER A 115 11.07 6.56 -1.07
N ALA A 116 11.69 7.74 -1.21
CA ALA A 116 11.11 8.85 -1.94
C ALA A 116 10.90 8.52 -3.43
N ALA A 117 11.88 7.89 -4.09
CA ALA A 117 11.76 7.49 -5.49
C ALA A 117 10.60 6.52 -5.73
N VAL A 118 10.50 5.47 -4.90
CA VAL A 118 9.40 4.50 -4.94
C VAL A 118 8.06 5.19 -4.69
N GLN A 119 7.98 6.06 -3.69
CA GLN A 119 6.74 6.78 -3.39
C GLN A 119 6.35 7.76 -4.51
N CYS A 120 7.29 8.38 -5.21
CA CYS A 120 6.97 9.23 -6.37
C CYS A 120 6.25 8.41 -7.45
N LEU A 121 6.75 7.23 -7.77
CA LEU A 121 6.15 6.35 -8.77
C LEU A 121 4.78 5.82 -8.34
N LEU A 122 4.64 5.34 -7.10
CA LEU A 122 3.37 4.85 -6.56
C LEU A 122 2.29 5.94 -6.46
N ARG A 123 2.71 7.20 -6.45
CA ARG A 123 1.84 8.38 -6.37
C ARG A 123 1.74 9.12 -7.69
N GLU A 124 2.19 8.50 -8.78
CA GLU A 124 2.06 9.00 -10.15
C GLU A 124 2.71 10.38 -10.36
N VAL A 125 3.77 10.69 -9.60
CA VAL A 125 4.59 11.87 -9.81
C VAL A 125 5.45 11.66 -11.05
N THR A 126 5.48 12.64 -11.95
CA THR A 126 6.33 12.58 -13.15
C THR A 126 7.80 12.66 -12.76
N VAL A 127 8.57 11.63 -13.11
CA VAL A 127 9.99 11.49 -12.75
C VAL A 127 10.83 11.10 -13.97
N THR A 128 12.06 11.57 -13.99
CA THR A 128 13.07 11.36 -15.04
C THR A 128 14.37 10.83 -14.42
N ALA A 129 15.33 10.39 -15.24
CA ALA A 129 16.62 9.88 -14.75
C ALA A 129 17.43 10.94 -13.96
N ASP A 130 17.25 12.22 -14.29
CA ASP A 130 17.96 13.34 -13.65
C ASP A 130 17.23 13.88 -12.39
N THR A 131 16.12 13.25 -12.00
CA THR A 131 15.31 13.72 -10.87
C THR A 131 16.01 13.46 -9.53
N GLU A 132 16.22 14.53 -8.77
CA GLU A 132 16.69 14.43 -7.38
C GLU A 132 15.57 13.99 -6.44
N PHE A 133 15.53 12.69 -6.13
CA PHE A 133 14.54 12.14 -5.22
C PHE A 133 14.77 12.60 -3.78
N SER A 134 13.80 13.32 -3.25
CA SER A 134 13.79 13.76 -1.85
C SER A 134 12.36 13.82 -1.34
N ARG A 135 12.20 13.92 -0.02
CA ARG A 135 10.88 13.94 0.61
C ARG A 135 10.04 15.17 0.20
N SER A 136 10.67 16.28 -0.17
CA SER A 136 9.97 17.49 -0.62
C SER A 136 9.33 17.35 -1.99
N LEU A 137 9.77 16.39 -2.82
CA LEU A 137 9.16 16.09 -4.11
C LEU A 137 7.81 15.36 -3.97
N LEU A 138 7.55 14.76 -2.80
CA LEU A 138 6.33 14.00 -2.58
C LEU A 138 5.13 14.92 -2.32
N PRO A 139 3.96 14.64 -2.91
CA PRO A 139 2.75 15.41 -2.63
C PRO A 139 2.30 15.24 -1.17
N ARG A 140 1.33 16.02 -0.71
CA ARG A 140 0.76 15.85 0.65
C ARG A 140 0.26 14.41 0.85
N PRO A 141 0.50 13.73 1.99
CA PRO A 141 0.00 12.38 2.22
C PRO A 141 -1.52 12.31 2.02
N ARG A 142 -2.01 11.18 1.49
CA ARG A 142 -3.45 10.92 1.44
C ARG A 142 -3.98 10.70 2.86
N ARG A 143 -5.16 11.22 3.15
CA ARG A 143 -5.80 11.14 4.48
C ARG A 143 -7.19 10.51 4.36
N LEU A 144 -7.40 9.38 5.01
CA LEU A 144 -8.66 8.63 4.97
C LEU A 144 -9.43 8.73 6.30
N LEU A 145 -10.75 8.83 6.20
CA LEU A 145 -11.65 8.66 7.34
C LEU A 145 -12.12 7.21 7.39
N LEU A 146 -11.80 6.49 8.45
CA LEU A 146 -12.24 5.11 8.65
C LEU A 146 -13.39 5.08 9.65
N LEU A 147 -14.52 4.54 9.24
CA LEU A 147 -15.68 4.32 10.10
C LEU A 147 -15.84 2.83 10.34
N VAL A 148 -15.78 2.40 11.60
CA VAL A 148 -15.90 1.00 11.99
C VAL A 148 -17.09 0.80 12.91
N ASN A 149 -17.95 -0.16 12.58
CA ASN A 149 -18.93 -0.67 13.54
C ASN A 149 -18.34 -1.91 14.22
N PRO A 150 -17.99 -1.86 15.52
CA PRO A 150 -17.33 -2.96 16.22
C PRO A 150 -18.22 -4.21 16.31
N PHE A 151 -19.54 -4.03 16.32
CA PHE A 151 -20.53 -5.10 16.44
C PHE A 151 -20.87 -5.77 15.10
N SER A 152 -20.32 -5.28 13.99
CA SER A 152 -20.60 -5.84 12.67
C SER A 152 -20.15 -7.30 12.54
N GLY A 153 -20.97 -8.08 11.83
CA GLY A 153 -20.72 -9.49 11.58
C GLY A 153 -20.76 -10.32 12.86
N ARG A 154 -19.63 -10.93 13.24
CA ARG A 154 -19.48 -11.71 14.48
C ARG A 154 -18.93 -10.87 15.64
N GLY A 155 -19.03 -9.54 15.57
CA GLY A 155 -18.45 -8.63 16.56
C GLY A 155 -16.91 -8.55 16.51
N GLN A 156 -16.30 -8.92 15.39
CA GLN A 156 -14.85 -8.97 15.21
C GLN A 156 -14.32 -7.84 14.31
N ALA A 157 -15.18 -6.96 13.79
CA ALA A 157 -14.81 -5.94 12.81
C ALA A 157 -13.67 -5.03 13.31
N MET A 158 -13.72 -4.62 14.58
CA MET A 158 -12.66 -3.81 15.20
C MET A 158 -11.33 -4.56 15.27
N GLN A 159 -11.35 -5.83 15.68
CA GLN A 159 -10.16 -6.68 15.72
C GLN A 159 -9.56 -6.86 14.32
N TRP A 160 -10.39 -7.14 13.31
CA TRP A 160 -9.95 -7.25 11.91
C TRP A 160 -9.36 -5.93 11.39
N CYS A 161 -10.00 -4.81 11.73
CA CYS A 161 -9.51 -3.49 11.40
C CYS A 161 -8.09 -3.29 11.94
N GLN A 162 -7.87 -3.51 13.25
CA GLN A 162 -6.57 -3.34 13.89
C GLN A 162 -5.49 -4.29 13.39
N THR A 163 -5.84 -5.56 13.17
CA THR A 163 -4.86 -6.62 12.87
C THR A 163 -4.50 -6.72 11.39
N HIS A 164 -5.39 -6.34 10.49
CA HIS A 164 -5.19 -6.51 9.05
C HIS A 164 -5.26 -5.18 8.29
N ILE A 165 -6.32 -4.38 8.50
CA ILE A 165 -6.58 -3.19 7.68
C ILE A 165 -5.60 -2.06 8.01
N LEU A 166 -5.47 -1.69 9.29
CA LEU A 166 -4.59 -0.59 9.69
C LEU A 166 -3.12 -0.83 9.31
N PRO A 167 -2.54 -2.04 9.47
CA PRO A 167 -1.21 -2.33 8.94
C PRO A 167 -1.08 -2.09 7.45
N MET A 168 -2.05 -2.52 6.63
CA MET A 168 -2.04 -2.32 5.18
C MET A 168 -2.06 -0.83 4.80
N ILE A 169 -2.90 -0.03 5.48
CA ILE A 169 -2.99 1.42 5.24
C ILE A 169 -1.67 2.12 5.61
N ARG A 170 -1.03 1.71 6.72
CA ARG A 170 0.28 2.23 7.13
C ARG A 170 1.37 1.88 6.11
N GLU A 171 1.37 0.64 5.60
CA GLU A 171 2.31 0.18 4.58
C GLU A 171 2.17 0.95 3.27
N ALA A 172 0.96 1.40 2.94
CA ALA A 172 0.68 2.27 1.80
C ALA A 172 1.05 3.76 2.03
N ASN A 173 1.63 4.11 3.19
CA ASN A 173 1.93 5.49 3.60
C ASN A 173 0.71 6.43 3.57
N ILE A 174 -0.46 5.90 3.91
CA ILE A 174 -1.71 6.67 3.98
C ILE A 174 -2.01 7.04 5.44
N SER A 175 -2.26 8.31 5.69
CA SER A 175 -2.72 8.78 6.99
C SER A 175 -4.20 8.44 7.16
N TYR A 176 -4.62 8.12 8.38
CA TYR A 176 -6.01 7.79 8.63
C TYR A 176 -6.48 8.30 9.99
N ASN A 177 -7.79 8.53 10.11
CA ASN A 177 -8.47 8.68 11.39
C ASN A 177 -9.51 7.58 11.52
N LEU A 178 -9.47 6.85 12.62
CA LEU A 178 -10.39 5.75 12.88
C LEU A 178 -11.44 6.18 13.89
N ILE A 179 -12.71 6.11 13.50
CA ILE A 179 -13.85 6.41 14.36
C ILE A 179 -14.70 5.17 14.51
N GLN A 180 -14.93 4.80 15.76
CA GLN A 180 -15.81 3.71 16.15
C GLN A 180 -17.24 4.24 16.28
N THR A 181 -18.18 3.62 15.59
CA THR A 181 -19.60 3.97 15.72
C THR A 181 -20.19 3.29 16.94
N GLU A 182 -20.99 4.02 17.70
CA GLU A 182 -21.53 3.58 18.99
C GLU A 182 -23.00 3.16 18.92
N ARG A 183 -23.77 3.72 17.98
CA ARG A 183 -25.21 3.50 17.83
C ARG A 183 -25.66 3.68 16.38
N GLN A 184 -26.90 3.29 16.12
CA GLN A 184 -27.56 3.55 14.84
C GLN A 184 -27.63 5.06 14.55
N ASN A 185 -27.43 5.41 13.28
CA ASN A 185 -27.35 6.78 12.74
C ASN A 185 -26.16 7.62 13.24
N HIS A 186 -25.26 7.09 14.07
CA HIS A 186 -24.09 7.85 14.52
C HIS A 186 -23.19 8.22 13.32
N ALA A 187 -22.97 7.31 12.37
CA ALA A 187 -22.15 7.64 11.20
C ALA A 187 -22.82 8.70 10.31
N ARG A 188 -24.14 8.64 10.17
CA ARG A 188 -24.92 9.65 9.43
C ARG A 188 -24.76 11.05 10.02
N GLU A 189 -24.94 11.18 11.34
CA GLU A 189 -24.79 12.45 12.06
C GLU A 189 -23.35 12.99 11.94
N LEU A 190 -22.36 12.12 12.12
CA LEU A 190 -20.94 12.48 12.02
C LEU A 190 -20.58 12.99 10.62
N ILE A 191 -21.00 12.29 9.57
CA ILE A 191 -20.70 12.67 8.19
C ILE A 191 -21.40 13.98 7.81
N ARG A 192 -22.58 14.24 8.37
CA ARG A 192 -23.29 15.50 8.15
C ARG A 192 -22.52 16.70 8.71
N GLU A 193 -21.77 16.52 9.79
CA GLU A 193 -21.12 17.61 10.54
C GLU A 193 -19.62 17.76 10.23
N ILE A 194 -18.93 16.69 9.84
CA ILE A 194 -17.47 16.71 9.61
C ILE A 194 -17.08 17.56 8.40
N SER A 195 -15.90 18.18 8.43
CA SER A 195 -15.32 18.82 7.25
C SER A 195 -14.77 17.77 6.28
N LEU A 196 -15.47 17.56 5.17
CA LEU A 196 -15.09 16.56 4.15
C LEU A 196 -13.85 16.96 3.35
N GLN A 197 -13.52 18.26 3.30
CA GLN A 197 -12.37 18.79 2.55
C GLN A 197 -11.02 18.30 3.11
N GLU A 198 -11.01 17.84 4.36
CA GLU A 198 -9.81 17.30 5.01
C GLU A 198 -9.47 15.86 4.61
N TRP A 199 -10.40 15.17 3.93
CA TRP A 199 -10.32 13.74 3.66
C TRP A 199 -10.28 13.48 2.16
N ASP A 200 -9.38 12.60 1.75
CA ASP A 200 -9.28 12.12 0.37
C ASP A 200 -10.26 10.96 0.09
N GLY A 201 -10.87 10.41 1.14
CA GLY A 201 -11.89 9.37 1.03
C GLY A 201 -12.38 8.84 2.38
N ILE A 202 -13.53 8.18 2.35
CA ILE A 202 -14.17 7.55 3.50
C ILE A 202 -14.13 6.03 3.30
N ILE A 203 -13.60 5.29 4.27
CA ILE A 203 -13.55 3.83 4.26
C ILE A 203 -14.45 3.29 5.35
N ILE A 204 -15.36 2.41 4.95
CA ILE A 204 -16.37 1.83 5.83
C ILE A 204 -15.97 0.39 6.14
N VAL A 205 -15.70 0.10 7.41
CA VAL A 205 -15.32 -1.22 7.91
C VAL A 205 -16.52 -1.84 8.62
N SER A 206 -17.42 -2.42 7.84
CA SER A 206 -18.73 -2.91 8.33
C SER A 206 -19.43 -3.76 7.25
N GLY A 207 -20.76 -3.90 7.35
CA GLY A 207 -21.64 -4.35 6.26
C GLY A 207 -22.40 -3.18 5.62
N ASP A 208 -23.36 -3.53 4.76
CA ASP A 208 -24.11 -2.57 3.92
C ASP A 208 -24.87 -1.49 4.71
N GLY A 209 -25.31 -1.78 5.94
CA GLY A 209 -26.06 -0.82 6.78
C GLY A 209 -25.27 0.44 7.16
N LEU A 210 -23.97 0.32 7.43
CA LEU A 210 -23.15 1.49 7.78
C LEU A 210 -22.88 2.36 6.55
N LEU A 211 -22.76 1.74 5.37
CA LEU A 211 -22.67 2.47 4.11
C LEU A 211 -23.94 3.29 3.85
N HIS A 212 -25.11 2.70 4.08
CA HIS A 212 -26.37 3.42 3.96
C HIS A 212 -26.42 4.67 4.86
N GLU A 213 -25.95 4.57 6.12
CA GLU A 213 -25.85 5.73 7.00
C GLU A 213 -24.92 6.82 6.45
N VAL A 214 -23.74 6.44 5.95
CA VAL A 214 -22.77 7.38 5.38
C VAL A 214 -23.33 8.09 4.15
N ILE A 215 -23.92 7.37 3.21
CA ILE A 215 -24.49 7.96 1.99
C ILE A 215 -25.61 8.93 2.33
N ASN A 216 -26.54 8.56 3.21
CA ASN A 216 -27.60 9.48 3.65
C ASN A 216 -27.03 10.70 4.38
N GLY A 217 -26.00 10.50 5.22
CA GLY A 217 -25.28 11.58 5.88
C GLY A 217 -24.68 12.57 4.88
N LEU A 218 -24.12 12.11 3.76
CA LEU A 218 -23.61 12.98 2.69
C LEU A 218 -24.75 13.72 1.98
N MET A 219 -25.85 13.04 1.68
CA MET A 219 -27.01 13.59 0.95
C MET A 219 -27.80 14.62 1.75
N GLU A 220 -27.73 14.58 3.08
CA GLU A 220 -28.42 15.52 3.97
C GLU A 220 -27.67 16.84 4.21
N ARG A 221 -26.44 16.93 3.69
CA ARG A 221 -25.64 18.14 3.86
C ARG A 221 -26.14 19.25 2.92
N PRO A 222 -25.97 20.52 3.30
CA PRO A 222 -26.25 21.64 2.40
C PRO A 222 -25.37 21.61 1.14
N ASP A 223 -24.15 21.09 1.25
CA ASP A 223 -23.18 20.92 0.17
C ASP A 223 -23.20 19.51 -0.46
N TRP A 224 -24.35 18.82 -0.42
CA TRP A 224 -24.47 17.41 -0.85
C TRP A 224 -23.93 17.12 -2.25
N GLU A 225 -24.12 18.03 -3.22
CA GLU A 225 -23.63 17.85 -4.60
C GLU A 225 -22.11 17.70 -4.68
N GLN A 226 -21.39 18.34 -3.76
CA GLN A 226 -19.94 18.21 -3.64
C GLN A 226 -19.56 17.08 -2.67
N ALA A 227 -20.32 16.90 -1.59
CA ALA A 227 -20.09 15.86 -0.60
C ALA A 227 -20.21 14.45 -1.19
N ILE A 228 -21.18 14.20 -2.08
CA ILE A 228 -21.40 12.89 -2.69
C ILE A 228 -20.28 12.47 -3.66
N LYS A 229 -19.45 13.42 -4.10
CA LYS A 229 -18.27 13.15 -4.95
C LYS A 229 -17.08 12.62 -4.13
N VAL A 230 -17.12 12.67 -2.80
CA VAL A 230 -16.07 12.11 -1.96
C VAL A 230 -16.00 10.59 -2.18
N PRO A 231 -14.82 10.02 -2.49
CA PRO A 231 -14.70 8.59 -2.68
C PRO A 231 -15.08 7.81 -1.42
N VAL A 232 -16.00 6.85 -1.57
CA VAL A 232 -16.41 5.94 -0.50
C VAL A 232 -16.00 4.51 -0.84
N GLY A 233 -15.25 3.87 0.07
CA GLY A 233 -14.86 2.47 -0.02
C GLY A 233 -15.51 1.62 1.07
N ILE A 234 -15.78 0.36 0.77
CA ILE A 234 -16.31 -0.62 1.74
C ILE A 234 -15.33 -1.78 1.92
N LEU A 235 -15.03 -2.09 3.18
CA LEU A 235 -14.26 -3.27 3.59
C LEU A 235 -15.21 -4.22 4.31
N PRO A 236 -15.49 -5.40 3.73
CA PRO A 236 -16.54 -6.29 4.23
C PRO A 236 -16.13 -6.91 5.57
N CYS A 237 -16.77 -6.44 6.64
CA CYS A 237 -16.65 -7.01 7.98
C CYS A 237 -18.03 -7.31 8.60
N GLY A 238 -19.11 -7.13 7.84
CA GLY A 238 -20.49 -7.39 8.26
C GLY A 238 -20.99 -8.80 7.92
N SER A 239 -22.24 -9.07 8.28
CA SER A 239 -23.00 -10.26 7.87
C SER A 239 -23.60 -10.13 6.46
N GLY A 240 -24.04 -8.92 6.08
CA GLY A 240 -24.42 -8.54 4.73
C GLY A 240 -23.33 -7.71 4.06
N ASN A 241 -22.74 -8.24 2.99
CA ASN A 241 -21.65 -7.61 2.22
C ASN A 241 -21.96 -7.64 0.71
N ALA A 242 -23.23 -7.45 0.33
CA ALA A 242 -23.67 -7.63 -1.05
C ALA A 242 -22.99 -6.63 -1.97
N LEU A 243 -22.81 -5.38 -1.53
CA LEU A 243 -22.14 -4.37 -2.33
C LEU A 243 -20.64 -4.68 -2.47
N ALA A 244 -19.96 -5.01 -1.37
CA ALA A 244 -18.54 -5.36 -1.42
C ALA A 244 -18.29 -6.57 -2.34
N GLY A 245 -19.17 -7.58 -2.30
CA GLY A 245 -19.12 -8.73 -3.21
C GLY A 245 -19.33 -8.34 -4.68
N SER A 246 -20.28 -7.44 -4.96
CA SER A 246 -20.56 -6.95 -6.31
C SER A 246 -19.40 -6.12 -6.87
N ILE A 247 -18.83 -5.22 -6.07
CA ILE A 247 -17.64 -4.44 -6.44
C ILE A 247 -16.47 -5.39 -6.73
N ASN A 248 -16.21 -6.37 -5.86
CA ASN A 248 -15.13 -7.32 -6.08
C ASN A 248 -15.35 -8.17 -7.35
N HIS A 249 -16.59 -8.54 -7.67
CA HIS A 249 -16.89 -9.27 -8.91
C HIS A 249 -16.60 -8.43 -10.17
N ASN A 250 -16.95 -7.14 -10.13
CA ASN A 250 -16.74 -6.23 -11.26
C ASN A 250 -15.29 -5.77 -11.40
N ALA A 251 -14.53 -5.71 -10.29
CA ALA A 251 -13.15 -5.25 -10.26
C ALA A 251 -12.11 -6.32 -10.68
N GLY A 252 -12.51 -7.60 -10.78
CA GLY A 252 -11.64 -8.72 -11.18
C GLY A 252 -10.83 -9.34 -10.04
#